data_AF-A0A941UJB0-F1
#
_entry.id   AF-A0A941UJB0-F1
#
_cell.length_a   1.000
_cell.length_b   1.000
_cell.length_c   1.000
_cell.angle_alpha   90.00
_cell.angle_beta   90.00
_cell.angle_gamma   90.00
#
_symmetry.space_group_name_H-M   'P 1'
#
loop_
_entity.id
_entity.type
_entity.pdbx_description
1 polymer ?
#
loop_
_entity_poly.entity_id
_entity_poly.type
_entity_poly.pdbx_seq_one_letter_code
_entity_poly.pdbx_strand_id
1 'polypeptide(L)'
;MRKTGMKKIIIVVFLVLAATYLLLLIPEREPSLPPSAAGSPQKQPFVWNQDFYWQALEAKYRQLQQSGCTDVQNQVGSELIKAAGLLLQISQKQLGPEAPEFADLERKTFEAGPLVSGCNMLIPEYIRFVTDMRAVVKQESEDWDMKSDASRITLYRLLYGGRTAIEEIMLQAPVGAFPVMIKGTDTPSQTPAADVRNVKIHSGDILVSRGGAPTSALIARGSDYPGNFSHIAFVYVDPATHEANIVESHIEIGVVVSTVEQYLKDKKLRVMLLRPRADLPQIMNDPMLPHKAAEFAYKRVKEGHIPYDFAMDYKDHSKLFCSEVASAAYEQFGVHLWAGISHISSPGLRKWLSAFGVRHFETQEPSDLEYDPQLVVVGEWRDQATLKQDHYDNAATEVMLEGAEKGDELHYQWYLLPLARMVKGYSVVLNLFGKPGPIPEGMSATAALRTQDYDKRHKAIMDRLSLKAEKFKADNGYAPPYWELVKLARVAKEEAEKGK
;
A
#
# COMPACT_ATOMS: atom_id res chain seq x y z
N MET A 1 39.60 30.46 49.05
CA MET A 1 40.14 29.39 48.17
C MET A 1 39.10 28.41 47.58
N ARG A 2 37.77 28.70 47.55
CA ARG A 2 36.75 27.79 46.96
C ARG A 2 36.36 28.06 45.48
N LYS A 3 36.67 29.24 44.92
CA LYS A 3 36.24 29.63 43.55
C LYS A 3 37.06 28.96 42.41
N THR A 4 38.30 28.56 42.66
CA THR A 4 39.21 28.01 41.64
C THR A 4 38.94 26.54 41.31
N GLY A 5 38.46 25.75 42.29
CA GLY A 5 38.07 24.35 42.08
C GLY A 5 36.80 24.21 41.24
N MET A 6 35.82 25.09 41.47
CA MET A 6 34.55 25.09 40.72
C MET A 6 34.76 25.42 39.24
N LYS A 7 35.67 26.36 38.90
CA LYS A 7 36.03 26.64 37.51
C LYS A 7 36.67 25.45 36.79
N LYS A 8 37.57 24.72 37.46
CA LYS A 8 38.19 23.51 36.90
C LYS A 8 37.17 22.40 36.67
N ILE A 9 36.24 22.19 37.61
CA ILE A 9 35.15 21.21 37.46
C ILE A 9 34.24 21.60 36.29
N ILE A 10 33.84 22.87 36.16
CA ILE A 10 33.02 23.33 35.04
C ILE A 10 33.72 23.11 33.70
N ILE A 11 35.03 23.41 33.60
CA ILE A 11 35.81 23.20 32.38
C ILE A 11 35.88 21.70 32.04
N VAL A 12 36.13 20.84 33.03
CA VAL A 12 36.18 19.39 32.81
C VAL A 12 34.82 18.85 32.37
N VAL A 13 33.73 19.26 33.03
CA VAL A 13 32.37 18.87 32.63
C VAL A 13 32.06 19.34 31.21
N PHE A 14 32.41 20.59 30.86
CA PHE A 14 32.22 21.11 29.51
C PHE A 14 33.03 20.32 28.47
N LEU A 15 34.29 20.01 28.75
CA LEU A 15 35.13 19.21 27.85
C LEU A 15 34.59 17.79 27.67
N VAL A 16 34.10 17.15 28.73
CA VAL A 16 33.46 15.84 28.65
C VAL A 16 32.19 15.91 27.81
N LEU A 17 31.30 16.88 28.07
CA LEU A 17 30.07 17.06 27.28
C LEU A 17 30.37 17.35 25.80
N ALA A 18 31.37 18.19 25.53
CA ALA A 18 31.82 18.48 24.16
C ALA A 18 32.40 17.23 23.48
N ALA A 19 33.25 16.46 24.17
CA ALA A 19 33.80 15.21 23.64
C ALA A 19 32.69 14.17 23.39
N THR A 20 31.76 13.99 24.32
CA THR A 20 30.60 13.11 24.15
C THR A 20 29.73 13.56 22.98
N TYR A 21 29.46 14.86 22.84
CA TYR A 21 28.72 15.40 21.71
C TYR A 21 29.42 15.12 20.38
N LEU A 22 30.74 15.37 20.29
CA LEU A 22 31.54 15.08 19.10
C LEU A 22 31.56 13.58 18.76
N LEU A 23 31.62 12.69 19.75
CA LEU A 23 31.49 11.24 19.54
C LEU A 23 30.10 10.87 19.02
N LEU A 24 29.05 11.49 19.57
CA LEU A 24 27.68 11.30 19.13
C LEU A 24 27.37 11.93 17.75
N LEU A 25 28.27 12.74 17.19
CA LEU A 25 28.16 13.26 15.82
C LEU A 25 28.74 12.34 14.76
N ILE A 26 29.48 11.29 15.13
CA ILE A 26 30.06 10.36 14.15
C ILE A 26 28.93 9.68 13.37
N PRO A 27 28.84 9.86 12.03
CA PRO A 27 27.77 9.30 11.22
C PRO A 27 27.83 7.78 11.22
N GLU A 28 26.67 7.14 11.12
CA GLU A 28 26.59 5.70 10.88
C GLU A 28 27.15 5.39 9.49
N ARG A 29 27.76 4.21 9.34
CA ARG A 29 28.23 3.75 8.03
C ARG A 29 27.02 3.55 7.13
N GLU A 30 27.09 4.09 5.91
CA GLU A 30 26.02 3.85 4.94
C GLU A 30 25.87 2.35 4.68
N PRO A 31 24.64 1.82 4.70
CA PRO A 31 24.40 0.42 4.43
C PRO A 31 24.82 0.09 3.00
N SER A 32 25.62 -0.95 2.84
CA SER A 32 25.96 -1.47 1.52
C SER A 32 24.70 -2.04 0.88
N LEU A 33 24.38 -1.58 -0.33
CA LEU A 33 23.33 -2.22 -1.11
C LEU A 33 23.82 -3.60 -1.55
N PRO A 34 23.09 -4.68 -1.24
CA PRO A 34 23.43 -5.98 -1.80
C PRO A 34 23.36 -5.86 -3.33
N PRO A 35 24.32 -6.42 -4.08
CA PRO A 35 24.22 -6.43 -5.54
C PRO A 35 22.88 -7.07 -5.95
N SER A 36 22.24 -6.56 -7.01
CA SER A 36 21.12 -7.28 -7.62
C SER A 36 21.61 -8.71 -7.91
N ALA A 37 20.87 -9.72 -7.46
CA ALA A 37 21.31 -11.11 -7.54
C ALA A 37 21.83 -11.43 -8.96
N ALA A 38 23.13 -11.71 -9.06
CA ALA A 38 23.77 -11.99 -10.33
C ALA A 38 23.17 -13.28 -10.90
N GLY A 39 22.44 -13.18 -12.03
CA GLY A 39 21.79 -14.31 -12.68
C GLY A 39 20.28 -14.42 -12.49
N SER A 40 19.66 -13.57 -11.67
CA SER A 40 18.20 -13.38 -11.75
C SER A 40 17.88 -12.64 -13.05
N PRO A 41 16.77 -12.95 -13.77
CA PRO A 41 16.28 -12.08 -14.83
C PRO A 41 16.27 -10.66 -14.29
N GLN A 42 16.80 -9.68 -15.03
CA GLN A 42 16.69 -8.28 -14.64
C GLN A 42 15.21 -7.92 -14.59
N LYS A 43 14.58 -8.10 -13.43
CA LYS A 43 13.24 -7.57 -13.15
C LYS A 43 13.34 -6.07 -13.27
N GLN A 44 12.38 -5.50 -14.00
CA GLN A 44 12.29 -4.07 -14.27
C GLN A 44 10.96 -3.58 -13.70
N PRO A 45 10.89 -2.33 -13.24
CA PRO A 45 9.63 -1.74 -12.85
C PRO A 45 8.64 -1.74 -14.03
N PHE A 46 7.39 -2.05 -13.74
CA PHE A 46 6.28 -1.97 -14.69
C PHE A 46 6.09 -0.53 -15.14
N VAL A 47 5.93 -0.35 -16.44
CA VAL A 47 5.64 0.96 -17.06
C VAL A 47 4.44 0.83 -17.98
N TRP A 48 3.51 1.78 -17.86
CA TRP A 48 2.31 1.80 -18.72
C TRP A 48 2.65 2.18 -20.17
N ASN A 49 3.55 3.17 -20.36
CA ASN A 49 3.94 3.70 -21.68
C ASN A 49 2.75 4.01 -22.62
N GLN A 50 1.69 4.60 -22.08
CA GLN A 50 0.42 4.83 -22.76
C GLN A 50 -0.05 6.29 -22.72
N ASP A 51 0.88 7.25 -22.60
CA ASP A 51 0.55 8.68 -22.44
C ASP A 51 -0.40 9.23 -23.51
N PHE A 52 -0.20 8.87 -24.78
CA PHE A 52 -1.10 9.27 -25.87
C PHE A 52 -2.50 8.69 -25.72
N TYR A 53 -2.60 7.45 -25.24
CA TYR A 53 -3.89 6.79 -25.00
C TYR A 53 -4.63 7.46 -23.84
N TRP A 54 -3.95 7.76 -22.74
CA TRP A 54 -4.52 8.49 -21.60
C TRP A 54 -5.03 9.88 -22.00
N GLN A 55 -4.23 10.62 -22.78
CA GLN A 55 -4.64 11.93 -23.32
C GLN A 55 -5.88 11.82 -24.23
N ALA A 56 -5.99 10.76 -25.04
CA ALA A 56 -7.15 10.53 -25.88
C ALA A 56 -8.42 10.23 -25.07
N LEU A 57 -8.32 9.43 -24.00
CA LEU A 57 -9.43 9.19 -23.08
C LEU A 57 -9.87 10.47 -22.37
N GLU A 58 -8.92 11.31 -21.93
CA GLU A 58 -9.21 12.62 -21.35
C GLU A 58 -9.93 13.54 -22.34
N ALA A 59 -9.43 13.63 -23.57
CA ALA A 59 -10.04 14.46 -24.61
C ALA A 59 -11.48 14.04 -24.88
N LYS A 60 -11.75 12.73 -24.93
CA LYS A 60 -13.10 12.17 -25.06
C LYS A 60 -14.00 12.56 -23.89
N TYR A 61 -13.50 12.47 -22.66
CA TYR A 61 -14.23 12.92 -21.46
C TYR A 61 -14.61 14.41 -21.56
N ARG A 62 -13.65 15.27 -21.92
CA ARG A 62 -13.87 16.72 -22.06
C ARG A 62 -14.87 17.05 -23.16
N GLN A 63 -14.81 16.33 -24.28
CA GLN A 63 -15.77 16.49 -25.37
C GLN A 63 -17.20 16.24 -24.88
N LEU A 64 -17.42 15.17 -24.11
CA LEU A 64 -18.74 14.80 -23.59
C LEU A 64 -19.29 15.83 -22.59
N GLN A 65 -18.41 16.37 -21.73
CA GLN A 65 -18.77 17.46 -20.82
C GLN A 65 -19.24 18.73 -21.57
N GLN A 66 -18.74 18.97 -22.79
CA GLN A 66 -19.09 20.14 -23.61
C GLN A 66 -20.32 19.91 -24.49
N SER A 67 -20.44 18.73 -25.11
CA SER A 67 -21.50 18.44 -26.09
C SER A 67 -22.83 18.03 -25.45
N GLY A 68 -22.84 17.70 -24.16
CA GLY A 68 -24.01 17.12 -23.49
C GLY A 68 -24.21 15.64 -23.81
N CYS A 69 -25.21 15.02 -23.17
CA CYS A 69 -25.33 13.56 -23.04
C CYS A 69 -26.54 12.93 -23.74
N THR A 70 -27.28 13.71 -24.54
CA THR A 70 -28.59 13.32 -25.11
C THR A 70 -28.53 12.03 -25.96
N ASP A 71 -27.45 11.82 -26.71
CA ASP A 71 -27.26 10.63 -27.57
C ASP A 71 -26.30 9.58 -26.99
N VAL A 72 -25.70 9.86 -25.82
CA VAL A 72 -24.58 9.08 -25.26
C VAL A 72 -25.08 7.92 -24.41
N GLN A 73 -26.30 7.99 -23.86
CA GLN A 73 -26.84 6.96 -22.97
C GLN A 73 -26.90 5.58 -23.64
N ASN A 74 -27.41 5.51 -24.87
CA ASN A 74 -27.48 4.26 -25.63
C ASN A 74 -26.08 3.72 -25.95
N GLN A 75 -25.13 4.60 -26.21
CA GLN A 75 -23.74 4.22 -26.45
C GLN A 75 -23.09 3.65 -25.19
N VAL A 76 -23.23 4.29 -24.03
CA VAL A 76 -22.67 3.80 -22.75
C VAL A 76 -23.23 2.42 -22.41
N GLY A 77 -24.55 2.27 -22.49
CA GLY A 77 -25.20 0.98 -22.26
C GLY A 77 -24.70 -0.11 -23.21
N SER A 78 -24.58 0.20 -24.50
CA SER A 78 -24.06 -0.73 -25.52
C SER A 78 -22.63 -1.17 -25.23
N GLU A 79 -21.73 -0.25 -24.88
CA GLU A 79 -20.33 -0.59 -24.57
C GLU A 79 -20.21 -1.42 -23.30
N LEU A 80 -20.97 -1.10 -22.25
CA LEU A 80 -21.01 -1.91 -21.03
C LEU A 80 -21.55 -3.33 -21.29
N ILE A 81 -22.61 -3.47 -22.10
CA ILE A 81 -23.14 -4.78 -22.50
C ILE A 81 -22.10 -5.60 -23.27
N LYS A 82 -21.36 -4.98 -24.21
CA LYS A 82 -20.29 -5.65 -24.95
C LYS A 82 -19.16 -6.09 -24.01
N ALA A 83 -18.77 -5.25 -23.06
CA ALA A 83 -17.72 -5.55 -22.08
C ALA A 83 -18.16 -6.69 -21.14
N ALA A 84 -19.38 -6.66 -20.63
CA ALA A 84 -19.96 -7.73 -19.82
C ALA A 84 -20.10 -9.04 -20.61
N GLY A 85 -20.44 -8.96 -21.91
CA GLY A 85 -20.50 -10.13 -22.79
C GLY A 85 -19.13 -10.78 -22.99
N LEU A 86 -18.07 -10.00 -23.19
CA LEU A 86 -16.69 -10.52 -23.23
C LEU A 86 -16.28 -11.14 -21.90
N LEU A 87 -16.62 -10.50 -20.78
CA LEU A 87 -16.33 -11.02 -19.45
C LEU A 87 -16.98 -12.38 -19.20
N LEU A 88 -18.23 -12.54 -19.62
CA LEU A 88 -18.95 -13.82 -19.55
C LEU A 88 -18.31 -14.90 -20.43
N GLN A 89 -17.76 -14.52 -21.59
CA GLN A 89 -17.03 -15.46 -22.46
C GLN A 89 -15.73 -15.93 -21.80
N ILE A 90 -15.02 -15.02 -21.13
CA ILE A 90 -13.81 -15.35 -20.37
C ILE A 90 -14.17 -16.31 -19.25
N SER A 91 -15.19 -16.02 -18.45
CA SER A 91 -15.59 -16.85 -17.30
C SER A 91 -16.12 -18.25 -17.65
N GLN A 92 -16.31 -18.55 -18.93
CA GLN A 92 -16.77 -19.86 -19.43
C GLN A 92 -15.63 -20.67 -20.07
N LYS A 93 -14.45 -20.07 -20.22
CA LYS A 93 -13.26 -20.70 -20.78
C LYS A 93 -12.23 -20.88 -19.66
N GLN A 94 -11.18 -21.62 -19.95
CA GLN A 94 -9.97 -21.63 -19.13
C GLN A 94 -8.88 -20.99 -19.98
N LEU A 95 -8.59 -19.71 -19.73
CA LEU A 95 -7.65 -18.93 -20.53
C LEU A 95 -6.29 -18.84 -19.83
N GLY A 96 -5.22 -18.93 -20.60
CA GLY A 96 -3.88 -18.60 -20.12
C GLY A 96 -3.67 -17.08 -19.99
N PRO A 97 -2.68 -16.63 -19.22
CA PRO A 97 -2.46 -15.20 -18.92
C PRO A 97 -2.18 -14.33 -20.15
N GLU A 98 -1.76 -14.90 -21.28
CA GLU A 98 -1.47 -14.19 -22.54
C GLU A 98 -2.66 -14.19 -23.52
N ALA A 99 -3.83 -14.68 -23.12
CA ALA A 99 -5.00 -14.70 -23.98
C ALA A 99 -5.40 -13.28 -24.42
N PRO A 100 -5.64 -13.03 -25.72
CA PRO A 100 -5.94 -11.69 -26.24
C PRO A 100 -7.25 -11.11 -25.67
N GLU A 101 -8.16 -11.96 -25.20
CA GLU A 101 -9.38 -11.56 -24.52
C GLU A 101 -9.12 -10.64 -23.32
N PHE A 102 -8.01 -10.83 -22.60
CA PHE A 102 -7.64 -9.98 -21.47
C PHE A 102 -7.23 -8.57 -21.89
N ALA A 103 -6.46 -8.45 -22.98
CA ALA A 103 -6.12 -7.13 -23.54
C ALA A 103 -7.36 -6.40 -24.08
N ASP A 104 -8.31 -7.14 -24.67
CA ASP A 104 -9.58 -6.60 -25.12
C ASP A 104 -10.47 -6.14 -23.95
N LEU A 105 -10.49 -6.90 -22.86
CA LEU A 105 -11.21 -6.56 -21.64
C LEU A 105 -10.64 -5.30 -20.97
N GLU A 106 -9.32 -5.20 -20.89
CA GLU A 106 -8.61 -4.02 -20.40
C GLU A 106 -9.00 -2.77 -21.21
N ARG A 107 -8.88 -2.84 -22.54
CA ARG A 107 -9.23 -1.73 -23.43
C ARG A 107 -10.69 -1.29 -23.25
N LYS A 108 -11.63 -2.23 -23.22
CA LYS A 108 -13.06 -1.93 -23.03
C LYS A 108 -13.33 -1.27 -21.69
N THR A 109 -12.61 -1.68 -20.64
CA THR A 109 -12.73 -1.11 -19.30
C THR A 109 -12.32 0.36 -19.31
N PHE A 110 -11.17 0.70 -19.92
CA PHE A 110 -10.70 2.08 -20.02
C PHE A 110 -11.55 2.94 -20.97
N GLU A 111 -11.95 2.42 -22.13
CA GLU A 111 -12.73 3.19 -23.13
C GLU A 111 -14.16 3.53 -22.68
N ALA A 112 -14.72 2.70 -21.79
CA ALA A 112 -16.01 2.96 -21.16
C ALA A 112 -15.94 4.05 -20.07
N GLY A 113 -14.78 4.24 -19.44
CA GLY A 113 -14.61 5.20 -18.33
C GLY A 113 -15.04 6.64 -18.67
N PRO A 114 -14.48 7.27 -19.73
CA PRO A 114 -14.88 8.61 -20.16
C PRO A 114 -16.36 8.74 -20.52
N LEU A 115 -17.00 7.68 -21.02
CA LEU A 115 -18.43 7.67 -21.36
C LEU A 115 -19.29 7.76 -20.11
N VAL A 116 -18.92 6.99 -19.08
CA VAL A 116 -19.62 6.93 -17.79
C VAL A 116 -19.42 8.22 -17.00
N SER A 117 -18.18 8.66 -16.80
CA SER A 117 -17.87 9.87 -16.02
C SER A 117 -18.26 11.16 -16.73
N GLY A 118 -18.07 11.23 -18.06
CA GLY A 118 -18.40 12.42 -18.85
C GLY A 118 -19.88 12.81 -18.76
N CYS A 119 -20.75 11.84 -18.52
CA CYS A 119 -22.19 12.06 -18.40
C CYS A 119 -22.78 11.78 -17.02
N ASN A 120 -21.99 11.32 -16.05
CA ASN A 120 -22.45 10.88 -14.74
C ASN A 120 -23.62 9.88 -14.80
N MET A 121 -23.58 8.96 -15.77
CA MET A 121 -24.62 7.94 -15.98
C MET A 121 -24.02 6.55 -15.84
N LEU A 122 -24.81 5.60 -15.32
CA LEU A 122 -24.45 4.18 -15.21
C LEU A 122 -23.17 3.93 -14.37
N ILE A 123 -22.86 4.81 -13.42
CA ILE A 123 -21.72 4.66 -12.50
C ILE A 123 -21.83 3.37 -11.68
N PRO A 124 -22.97 3.04 -11.04
CA PRO A 124 -23.11 1.77 -10.31
C PRO A 124 -22.90 0.53 -11.19
N GLU A 125 -23.39 0.56 -12.43
CA GLU A 125 -23.25 -0.52 -13.40
C GLU A 125 -21.79 -0.69 -13.85
N TYR A 126 -21.06 0.41 -14.06
CA TYR A 126 -19.62 0.35 -14.35
C TYR A 126 -18.82 -0.21 -13.16
N ILE A 127 -19.11 0.25 -11.94
CA ILE A 127 -18.47 -0.26 -10.72
C ILE A 127 -18.72 -1.77 -10.58
N ARG A 128 -19.96 -2.21 -10.81
CA ARG A 128 -20.31 -3.63 -10.81
C ARG A 128 -19.54 -4.39 -11.88
N PHE A 129 -19.52 -3.92 -13.13
CA PHE A 129 -18.77 -4.56 -14.22
C PHE A 129 -17.30 -4.77 -13.86
N VAL A 130 -16.60 -3.75 -13.34
CA VAL A 130 -15.18 -3.87 -12.99
C VAL A 130 -14.98 -4.75 -11.73
N THR A 131 -15.95 -4.77 -10.82
CA THR A 131 -15.91 -5.68 -9.66
C THR A 131 -16.10 -7.14 -10.09
N ASP A 132 -17.04 -7.41 -11.00
CA ASP A 132 -17.25 -8.72 -11.61
C ASP A 132 -16.01 -9.13 -12.43
N MET A 133 -15.39 -8.17 -13.14
CA MET A 133 -14.12 -8.39 -13.85
C MET A 133 -13.02 -8.85 -12.89
N ARG A 134 -12.85 -8.19 -11.75
CA ARG A 134 -11.89 -8.63 -10.73
C ARG A 134 -12.18 -10.05 -10.27
N ALA A 135 -13.43 -10.38 -9.98
CA ALA A 135 -13.80 -11.73 -9.53
C ALA A 135 -13.45 -12.81 -10.57
N VAL A 136 -13.81 -12.61 -11.84
CA VAL A 136 -13.51 -13.54 -12.93
C VAL A 136 -12.00 -13.66 -13.17
N VAL A 137 -11.28 -12.54 -13.22
CA VAL A 137 -9.82 -12.56 -13.44
C VAL A 137 -9.09 -13.25 -12.28
N LYS A 138 -9.57 -13.06 -11.03
CA LYS A 138 -9.04 -13.80 -9.88
C LYS A 138 -9.29 -15.30 -10.04
N GLN A 139 -10.48 -15.70 -10.47
CA GLN A 139 -10.81 -17.10 -10.71
C GLN A 139 -9.95 -17.72 -11.83
N GLU A 140 -9.76 -17.03 -12.95
CA GLU A 140 -8.88 -17.50 -14.03
C GLU A 140 -7.43 -17.68 -13.55
N SER A 141 -6.96 -16.79 -12.66
CA SER A 141 -5.60 -16.82 -12.15
C SER A 141 -5.29 -17.98 -11.20
N GLU A 142 -6.29 -18.75 -10.78
CA GLU A 142 -6.13 -19.89 -9.89
C GLU A 142 -5.20 -20.99 -10.45
N ASP A 143 -5.20 -21.15 -11.78
CA ASP A 143 -4.37 -22.14 -12.48
C ASP A 143 -3.12 -21.52 -13.14
N TRP A 144 -2.88 -20.22 -12.94
CA TRP A 144 -1.76 -19.51 -13.56
C TRP A 144 -0.48 -19.63 -12.74
N ASP A 145 0.67 -19.68 -13.42
CA ASP A 145 1.97 -19.57 -12.75
C ASP A 145 2.23 -18.12 -12.32
N MET A 146 2.07 -17.83 -11.04
CA MET A 146 2.31 -16.51 -10.44
C MET A 146 3.78 -16.07 -10.44
N LYS A 147 4.71 -16.97 -10.76
CA LYS A 147 6.13 -16.64 -10.94
C LYS A 147 6.45 -16.11 -12.34
N SER A 148 5.56 -16.34 -13.30
CA SER A 148 5.74 -15.87 -14.67
C SER A 148 5.40 -14.38 -14.81
N ASP A 149 6.15 -13.68 -15.68
CA ASP A 149 5.90 -12.26 -15.94
C ASP A 149 4.56 -12.04 -16.65
N ALA A 150 4.14 -12.97 -17.51
CA ALA A 150 2.84 -12.92 -18.19
C ALA A 150 1.68 -12.85 -17.19
N SER A 151 1.63 -13.77 -16.22
CA SER A 151 0.58 -13.76 -15.18
C SER A 151 0.58 -12.48 -14.37
N ARG A 152 1.76 -12.03 -13.93
CA ARG A 152 1.90 -10.82 -13.11
C ARG A 152 1.47 -9.57 -13.86
N ILE A 153 1.91 -9.42 -15.11
CA ILE A 153 1.55 -8.28 -15.96
C ILE A 153 0.05 -8.27 -16.23
N THR A 154 -0.54 -9.40 -16.64
CA THR A 154 -1.97 -9.46 -16.94
C THR A 154 -2.82 -9.18 -15.71
N LEU A 155 -2.50 -9.78 -14.56
CA LEU A 155 -3.18 -9.50 -13.28
C LEU A 155 -3.06 -8.04 -12.88
N TYR A 156 -1.85 -7.48 -12.94
CA TYR A 156 -1.64 -6.08 -12.58
C TYR A 156 -2.42 -5.15 -13.50
N ARG A 157 -2.34 -5.33 -14.82
CA ARG A 157 -3.06 -4.50 -15.79
C ARG A 157 -4.58 -4.53 -15.60
N LEU A 158 -5.15 -5.70 -15.30
CA LEU A 158 -6.59 -5.84 -15.11
C LEU A 158 -7.05 -5.40 -13.73
N LEU A 159 -6.40 -5.86 -12.65
CA LEU A 159 -6.85 -5.57 -11.29
C LEU A 159 -6.48 -4.15 -10.87
N TYR A 160 -5.20 -3.76 -10.96
CA TYR A 160 -4.77 -2.39 -10.66
C TYR A 160 -5.33 -1.39 -11.68
N GLY A 161 -5.29 -1.72 -12.97
CA GLY A 161 -5.82 -0.85 -14.02
C GLY A 161 -7.34 -0.65 -13.91
N GLY A 162 -8.11 -1.72 -13.69
CA GLY A 162 -9.55 -1.64 -13.45
C GLY A 162 -9.89 -0.84 -12.19
N ARG A 163 -9.13 -1.07 -11.10
CA ARG A 163 -9.23 -0.26 -9.86
C ARG A 163 -9.01 1.22 -10.15
N THR A 164 -7.94 1.56 -10.86
CA THR A 164 -7.61 2.95 -11.23
C THR A 164 -8.73 3.55 -12.07
N ALA A 165 -9.27 2.82 -13.05
CA ALA A 165 -10.37 3.29 -13.88
C ALA A 165 -11.65 3.61 -13.09
N ILE A 166 -12.02 2.76 -12.12
CA ILE A 166 -13.13 3.06 -11.20
C ILE A 166 -12.83 4.32 -10.38
N GLU A 167 -11.62 4.43 -9.82
CA GLU A 167 -11.25 5.54 -8.94
C GLU A 167 -11.26 6.88 -9.66
N GLU A 168 -10.80 6.92 -10.91
CA GLU A 168 -10.91 8.10 -11.76
C GLU A 168 -12.36 8.55 -11.90
N ILE A 169 -13.29 7.63 -12.18
CA ILE A 169 -14.71 7.95 -12.28
C ILE A 169 -15.27 8.43 -10.93
N MET A 170 -14.92 7.74 -9.84
CA MET A 170 -15.35 8.10 -8.49
C MET A 170 -14.91 9.51 -8.09
N LEU A 171 -13.72 9.95 -8.48
CA LEU A 171 -13.20 11.28 -8.16
C LEU A 171 -13.83 12.40 -9.01
N GLN A 172 -14.39 12.07 -10.18
CA GLN A 172 -15.18 13.01 -10.99
C GLN A 172 -16.68 13.04 -10.59
N ALA A 173 -17.17 11.96 -9.99
CA ALA A 173 -18.58 11.81 -9.68
C ALA A 173 -19.06 12.75 -8.55
N PRO A 174 -20.34 13.13 -8.52
CA PRO A 174 -20.94 13.83 -7.39
C PRO A 174 -20.81 13.04 -6.07
N VAL A 175 -20.70 13.76 -4.96
CA VAL A 175 -20.67 13.15 -3.61
C VAL A 175 -21.92 12.30 -3.40
N GLY A 176 -21.73 11.05 -2.97
CA GLY A 176 -22.83 10.11 -2.74
C GLY A 176 -23.34 9.37 -3.98
N ALA A 177 -22.68 9.50 -5.14
CA ALA A 177 -23.04 8.77 -6.36
C ALA A 177 -22.79 7.25 -6.29
N PHE A 178 -22.04 6.78 -5.29
CA PHE A 178 -21.69 5.38 -5.09
C PHE A 178 -21.60 5.05 -3.59
N PRO A 179 -21.81 3.78 -3.20
CA PRO A 179 -21.63 3.37 -1.81
C PRO A 179 -20.14 3.39 -1.42
N VAL A 180 -19.85 3.78 -0.18
CA VAL A 180 -18.49 3.77 0.37
C VAL A 180 -17.90 2.35 0.39
N MET A 181 -18.73 1.33 0.63
CA MET A 181 -18.30 -0.06 0.59
C MET A 181 -18.78 -0.73 -0.70
N ILE A 182 -17.81 -1.25 -1.46
CA ILE A 182 -18.03 -2.05 -2.67
C ILE A 182 -17.90 -3.50 -2.28
N LYS A 183 -19.00 -4.25 -2.42
CA LYS A 183 -19.01 -5.69 -2.14
C LYS A 183 -18.21 -6.42 -3.21
N GLY A 184 -17.41 -7.39 -2.79
CA GLY A 184 -16.74 -8.34 -3.67
C GLY A 184 -17.46 -9.69 -3.66
N THR A 185 -16.67 -10.76 -3.77
CA THR A 185 -17.18 -12.14 -3.79
C THR A 185 -17.49 -12.63 -2.38
N ASP A 186 -18.73 -13.06 -2.17
CA ASP A 186 -19.14 -13.69 -0.91
C ASP A 186 -18.66 -15.15 -0.87
N THR A 187 -17.46 -15.39 -0.33
CA THR A 187 -16.93 -16.74 -0.14
C THR A 187 -17.26 -17.25 1.27
N PRO A 188 -17.80 -18.47 1.41
CA PRO A 188 -18.19 -19.00 2.71
C PRO A 188 -16.98 -19.27 3.60
N SER A 189 -17.18 -19.20 4.92
CA SER A 189 -16.22 -19.66 5.91
C SER A 189 -16.96 -20.29 7.10
N GLN A 190 -16.41 -21.39 7.62
CA GLN A 190 -16.92 -22.08 8.81
C GLN A 190 -16.29 -21.55 10.10
N THR A 191 -15.35 -20.62 10.02
CA THR A 191 -14.64 -20.09 11.19
C THR A 191 -15.51 -19.13 12.01
N PRO A 192 -15.20 -18.93 13.31
CA PRO A 192 -15.89 -17.96 14.14
C PRO A 192 -15.91 -16.58 13.48
N ALA A 193 -17.03 -15.89 13.62
CA ALA A 193 -17.27 -14.61 12.95
C ALA A 193 -17.78 -13.56 13.92
N ALA A 194 -17.55 -12.29 13.56
CA ALA A 194 -18.04 -11.11 14.23
C ALA A 194 -18.61 -10.13 13.19
N ASP A 195 -19.60 -9.35 13.57
CA ASP A 195 -20.17 -8.31 12.71
C ASP A 195 -19.51 -6.96 13.03
N VAL A 196 -18.74 -6.42 12.08
CA VAL A 196 -18.03 -5.14 12.18
C VAL A 196 -18.57 -4.17 11.15
N ARG A 197 -19.20 -3.08 11.60
CA ARG A 197 -19.82 -2.06 10.72
C ARG A 197 -20.71 -2.67 9.62
N ASN A 198 -21.54 -3.65 9.98
CA ASN A 198 -22.43 -4.42 9.08
C ASN A 198 -21.73 -5.29 8.04
N VAL A 199 -20.46 -5.63 8.26
CA VAL A 199 -19.73 -6.64 7.49
C VAL A 199 -19.33 -7.78 8.40
N LYS A 200 -19.65 -8.99 7.99
CA LYS A 200 -19.26 -10.20 8.71
C LYS A 200 -17.81 -10.53 8.39
N ILE A 201 -16.95 -10.34 9.39
CA ILE A 201 -15.55 -10.75 9.34
C ILE A 201 -15.41 -12.10 10.05
N HIS A 202 -14.51 -12.93 9.53
CA HIS A 202 -14.25 -14.27 10.02
C HIS A 202 -12.83 -14.38 10.55
N SER A 203 -12.62 -15.25 11.53
CA SER A 203 -11.27 -15.59 11.97
C SER A 203 -10.49 -16.17 10.79
N GLY A 204 -9.31 -15.62 10.50
CA GLY A 204 -8.54 -15.92 9.30
C GLY A 204 -8.71 -14.90 8.17
N ASP A 205 -9.61 -13.93 8.28
CA ASP A 205 -9.65 -12.85 7.30
C ASP A 205 -8.43 -11.94 7.42
N ILE A 206 -8.01 -11.36 6.29
CA ILE A 206 -6.89 -10.42 6.20
C ILE A 206 -7.45 -9.05 5.81
N LEU A 207 -7.21 -8.05 6.65
CA LEU A 207 -7.51 -6.65 6.37
C LEU A 207 -6.30 -6.00 5.73
N VAL A 208 -6.39 -5.66 4.46
CA VAL A 208 -5.33 -4.97 3.71
C VAL A 208 -5.69 -3.49 3.62
N SER A 209 -4.77 -2.60 4.01
CA SER A 209 -5.08 -1.18 4.19
C SER A 209 -3.98 -0.26 3.70
N ARG A 210 -4.36 1.00 3.46
CA ARG A 210 -3.45 2.09 3.11
C ARG A 210 -3.45 3.10 4.26
N GLY A 211 -2.33 3.20 4.97
CA GLY A 211 -2.18 4.15 6.08
C GLY A 211 -2.15 5.61 5.62
N GLY A 212 -2.46 6.55 6.51
CA GLY A 212 -2.44 7.98 6.18
C GLY A 212 -1.06 8.66 6.19
N ALA A 213 0.03 7.93 6.46
CA ALA A 213 1.37 8.49 6.58
C ALA A 213 2.12 8.53 5.23
N PRO A 214 3.08 9.45 5.03
CA PRO A 214 3.92 9.47 3.84
C PRO A 214 4.72 8.18 3.64
N THR A 215 5.28 7.60 4.71
CA THR A 215 5.99 6.31 4.66
C THR A 215 5.08 5.18 4.18
N SER A 216 3.80 5.23 4.52
CA SER A 216 2.82 4.28 4.00
C SER A 216 2.63 4.45 2.47
N ALA A 217 2.75 5.66 1.92
CA ALA A 217 2.72 5.88 0.47
C ALA A 217 3.98 5.29 -0.19
N LEU A 218 5.13 5.46 0.46
CA LEU A 218 6.38 4.85 0.02
C LEU A 218 6.28 3.33 -0.07
N ILE A 219 5.70 2.65 0.93
CA ILE A 219 5.50 1.20 0.89
C ILE A 219 4.55 0.84 -0.25
N ALA A 220 3.39 1.49 -0.34
CA ALA A 220 2.40 1.17 -1.38
C ALA A 220 2.96 1.33 -2.80
N ARG A 221 3.77 2.37 -3.06
CA ARG A 221 4.33 2.65 -4.40
C ARG A 221 5.72 2.05 -4.63
N GLY A 222 6.38 1.54 -3.59
CA GLY A 222 7.80 1.23 -3.54
C GLY A 222 8.15 -0.17 -4.02
N SER A 223 7.67 -0.59 -5.18
CA SER A 223 8.03 -1.87 -5.78
C SER A 223 8.04 -1.80 -7.31
N ASP A 224 8.48 -2.87 -7.96
CA ASP A 224 8.44 -3.00 -9.42
C ASP A 224 7.00 -2.98 -9.97
N TYR A 225 6.01 -3.29 -9.13
CA TYR A 225 4.58 -3.19 -9.46
C TYR A 225 3.88 -2.33 -8.41
N PRO A 226 3.93 -0.99 -8.57
CA PRO A 226 3.40 -0.08 -7.56
C PRO A 226 1.93 -0.36 -7.19
N GLY A 227 1.66 -0.64 -5.93
CA GLY A 227 0.34 -1.01 -5.43
C GLY A 227 -0.45 0.14 -4.77
N ASN A 228 -1.48 -0.22 -4.00
CA ASN A 228 -2.39 0.73 -3.32
C ASN A 228 -2.49 0.49 -1.82
N PHE A 229 -1.76 -0.49 -1.28
CA PHE A 229 -1.83 -0.89 0.11
C PHE A 229 -0.45 -0.96 0.73
N SER A 230 -0.38 -0.64 2.01
CA SER A 230 0.87 -0.43 2.75
C SER A 230 0.95 -1.17 4.08
N HIS A 231 -0.15 -1.78 4.50
CA HIS A 231 -0.24 -2.46 5.79
C HIS A 231 -1.28 -3.58 5.71
N ILE A 232 -1.05 -4.66 6.43
CA ILE A 232 -2.08 -5.68 6.66
C ILE A 232 -2.34 -5.87 8.15
N ALA A 233 -3.50 -6.44 8.46
CA ALA A 233 -3.80 -6.97 9.77
C ALA A 233 -4.57 -8.28 9.65
N PHE A 234 -4.38 -9.17 10.63
CA PHE A 234 -4.93 -10.52 10.62
C PHE A 234 -6.03 -10.68 11.68
N VAL A 235 -7.19 -11.16 11.26
CA VAL A 235 -8.38 -11.22 12.10
C VAL A 235 -8.42 -12.52 12.90
N TYR A 236 -8.44 -12.40 14.22
CA TYR A 236 -8.80 -13.47 15.14
C TYR A 236 -10.18 -13.19 15.73
N VAL A 237 -11.09 -14.16 15.68
CA VAL A 237 -12.38 -14.06 16.37
C VAL A 237 -12.42 -15.12 17.46
N ASP A 238 -12.64 -14.69 18.70
CA ASP A 238 -12.76 -15.59 19.83
C ASP A 238 -14.06 -16.43 19.71
N PRO A 239 -13.97 -17.77 19.76
CA PRO A 239 -15.12 -18.64 19.50
C PRO A 239 -16.16 -18.62 20.62
N ALA A 240 -15.81 -18.19 21.84
CA ALA A 240 -16.73 -18.18 22.98
C ALA A 240 -17.48 -16.84 23.09
N THR A 241 -16.78 -15.74 22.83
CA THR A 241 -17.30 -14.38 23.01
C THR A 241 -17.74 -13.72 21.70
N HIS A 242 -17.30 -14.25 20.55
CA HIS A 242 -17.43 -13.62 19.24
C HIS A 242 -16.78 -12.24 19.14
N GLU A 243 -15.84 -11.93 20.04
CA GLU A 243 -15.05 -10.70 19.98
C GLU A 243 -13.97 -10.81 18.91
N ALA A 244 -13.93 -9.83 18.00
CA ALA A 244 -12.89 -9.71 16.99
C ALA A 244 -11.67 -8.96 17.54
N ASN A 245 -10.50 -9.58 17.37
CA ASN A 245 -9.20 -9.06 17.69
C ASN A 245 -8.36 -8.98 16.41
N ILE A 246 -7.54 -7.94 16.31
CA ILE A 246 -6.76 -7.62 15.14
C ILE A 246 -5.28 -7.78 15.49
N VAL A 247 -4.61 -8.72 14.84
CA VAL A 247 -3.17 -8.95 15.00
C VAL A 247 -2.44 -8.18 13.90
N GLU A 248 -1.56 -7.26 14.28
CA GLU A 248 -0.85 -6.39 13.33
C GLU A 248 0.56 -6.07 13.84
N SER A 249 1.48 -5.78 12.92
CA SER A 249 2.84 -5.36 13.28
C SER A 249 3.07 -3.89 12.96
N HIS A 250 3.33 -3.10 14.00
CA HIS A 250 3.59 -1.66 13.91
C HIS A 250 5.07 -1.36 13.94
N ILE A 251 5.54 -0.42 13.12
CA ILE A 251 6.97 -0.08 13.04
C ILE A 251 7.54 0.29 14.42
N GLU A 252 6.73 0.94 15.25
CA GLU A 252 7.10 1.48 16.56
C GLU A 252 7.43 0.40 17.60
N ILE A 253 6.64 -0.68 17.62
CA ILE A 253 6.59 -1.66 18.73
C ILE A 253 6.45 -3.11 18.30
N GLY A 254 6.50 -3.43 17.01
CA GLY A 254 6.32 -4.79 16.53
C GLY A 254 4.88 -5.27 16.63
N VAL A 255 4.71 -6.58 16.87
CA VAL A 255 3.40 -7.24 16.76
C VAL A 255 2.56 -7.00 18.00
N VAL A 256 1.34 -6.55 17.79
CA VAL A 256 0.35 -6.29 18.84
C VAL A 256 -0.99 -6.93 18.50
N VAL A 257 -1.83 -7.04 19.53
CA VAL A 257 -3.26 -7.33 19.36
C VAL A 257 -4.05 -6.09 19.74
N SER A 258 -4.86 -5.59 18.80
CA SER A 258 -5.77 -4.48 18.99
C SER A 258 -7.23 -4.94 18.90
N THR A 259 -8.12 -4.22 19.59
CA THR A 259 -9.58 -4.33 19.34
C THR A 259 -9.91 -3.72 17.98
N VAL A 260 -11.06 -4.07 17.43
CA VAL A 260 -11.54 -3.47 16.17
C VAL A 260 -11.63 -1.95 16.26
N GLU A 261 -12.09 -1.41 17.39
CA GLU A 261 -12.21 0.04 17.62
C GLU A 261 -10.84 0.72 17.61
N GLN A 262 -9.83 0.09 18.22
CA GLN A 262 -8.46 0.59 18.20
C GLN A 262 -7.90 0.58 16.77
N TYR A 263 -8.05 -0.53 16.05
CA TYR A 263 -7.63 -0.63 14.65
C TYR A 263 -8.27 0.46 13.77
N LEU A 264 -9.58 0.70 13.93
CA LEU A 264 -10.32 1.68 13.13
C LEU A 264 -10.06 3.14 13.54
N LYS A 265 -9.39 3.38 14.66
CA LYS A 265 -9.02 4.74 15.13
C LYS A 265 -7.90 5.34 14.29
N ASP A 266 -6.98 4.51 13.79
CA ASP A 266 -5.89 4.96 12.95
C ASP A 266 -6.40 5.40 11.58
N LYS A 267 -5.80 6.47 11.04
CA LYS A 267 -6.17 7.00 9.73
C LYS A 267 -5.88 5.96 8.64
N LYS A 268 -6.95 5.44 8.05
CA LYS A 268 -6.93 4.53 6.91
C LYS A 268 -7.54 5.23 5.71
N LEU A 269 -6.78 5.32 4.62
CA LEU A 269 -7.26 5.94 3.38
C LEU A 269 -8.17 4.98 2.59
N ARG A 270 -7.92 3.68 2.75
CA ARG A 270 -8.72 2.57 2.21
C ARG A 270 -8.47 1.30 3.00
N VAL A 271 -9.44 0.39 2.94
CA VAL A 271 -9.37 -0.95 3.52
C VAL A 271 -10.01 -1.94 2.55
N MET A 272 -9.41 -3.12 2.42
CA MET A 272 -9.89 -4.26 1.66
C MET A 272 -9.92 -5.47 2.57
N LEU A 273 -11.01 -6.23 2.50
CA LEU A 273 -11.17 -7.50 3.21
C LEU A 273 -10.85 -8.65 2.24
N LEU A 274 -9.82 -9.42 2.58
CA LEU A 274 -9.44 -10.63 1.88
C LEU A 274 -9.78 -11.87 2.71
N ARG A 275 -10.21 -12.93 2.04
CA ARG A 275 -10.51 -14.22 2.67
C ARG A 275 -9.91 -15.35 1.85
N PRO A 276 -9.29 -16.37 2.48
CA PRO A 276 -8.89 -17.58 1.77
C PRO A 276 -10.06 -18.25 1.06
N ARG A 277 -9.84 -18.79 -0.13
CA ARG A 277 -10.90 -19.53 -0.83
C ARG A 277 -11.30 -20.78 -0.04
N ALA A 278 -12.59 -21.05 0.00
CA ALA A 278 -13.14 -22.20 0.72
C ALA A 278 -12.77 -23.56 0.08
N ASP A 279 -12.38 -23.56 -1.20
CA ASP A 279 -12.01 -24.73 -2.00
C ASP A 279 -10.49 -25.01 -2.02
N LEU A 280 -9.68 -24.26 -1.26
CA LEU A 280 -8.28 -24.62 -1.07
C LEU A 280 -8.19 -26.04 -0.47
N PRO A 281 -7.35 -26.95 -1.00
CA PRO A 281 -7.27 -28.32 -0.52
C PRO A 281 -7.07 -28.44 1.00
N GLN A 282 -6.23 -27.57 1.57
CA GLN A 282 -5.96 -27.52 3.01
C GLN A 282 -7.21 -27.13 3.82
N ILE A 283 -8.03 -26.20 3.31
CA ILE A 283 -9.25 -25.73 3.98
C ILE A 283 -10.40 -26.72 3.77
N MET A 284 -10.49 -27.37 2.62
CA MET A 284 -11.47 -28.46 2.43
C MET A 284 -11.21 -29.62 3.41
N ASN A 285 -9.94 -29.94 3.66
CA ASN A 285 -9.54 -30.97 4.62
C ASN A 285 -9.77 -30.52 6.08
N ASP A 286 -9.58 -29.24 6.38
CA ASP A 286 -9.78 -28.65 7.71
C ASP A 286 -10.43 -27.26 7.60
N PRO A 287 -11.78 -27.18 7.60
CA PRO A 287 -12.50 -25.91 7.44
C PRO A 287 -12.22 -24.87 8.54
N MET A 288 -11.65 -25.31 9.67
CA MET A 288 -11.24 -24.44 10.78
C MET A 288 -9.79 -23.97 10.68
N LEU A 289 -9.04 -24.35 9.64
CA LEU A 289 -7.64 -23.96 9.45
C LEU A 289 -7.42 -22.43 9.50
N PRO A 290 -8.24 -21.57 8.85
CA PRO A 290 -8.06 -20.12 8.95
C PRO A 290 -8.18 -19.60 10.39
N HIS A 291 -9.05 -20.22 11.21
CA HIS A 291 -9.14 -19.90 12.63
C HIS A 291 -7.90 -20.36 13.41
N LYS A 292 -7.40 -21.57 13.14
CA LYS A 292 -6.18 -22.08 13.79
C LYS A 292 -4.95 -21.22 13.48
N ALA A 293 -4.82 -20.74 12.25
CA ALA A 293 -3.77 -19.80 11.85
C ALA A 293 -3.90 -18.48 12.63
N ALA A 294 -5.10 -17.89 12.68
CA ALA A 294 -5.34 -16.66 13.44
C ALA A 294 -5.12 -16.81 14.94
N GLU A 295 -5.56 -17.93 15.52
CA GLU A 295 -5.37 -18.25 16.94
C GLU A 295 -3.88 -18.44 17.26
N PHE A 296 -3.12 -19.07 16.38
CA PHE A 296 -1.66 -19.20 16.51
C PHE A 296 -0.99 -17.82 16.56
N ALA A 297 -1.32 -16.92 15.63
CA ALA A 297 -0.77 -15.57 15.60
C ALA A 297 -1.14 -14.79 16.88
N TYR A 298 -2.41 -14.87 17.30
CA TYR A 298 -2.92 -14.23 18.52
C TYR A 298 -2.18 -14.74 19.78
N LYS A 299 -2.05 -16.07 19.95
CA LYS A 299 -1.37 -16.68 21.10
C LYS A 299 0.10 -16.29 21.15
N ARG A 300 0.80 -16.29 20.01
CA ARG A 300 2.22 -15.95 19.93
C ARG A 300 2.52 -14.55 20.48
N VAL A 301 1.66 -13.57 20.18
CA VAL A 301 1.79 -12.20 20.70
C VAL A 301 1.50 -12.14 22.20
N LYS A 302 0.61 -12.98 22.72
CA LYS A 302 0.32 -13.08 24.16
C LYS A 302 1.43 -13.77 24.95
N GLU A 303 2.18 -14.66 24.31
CA GLU A 303 3.29 -15.41 24.92
C GLU A 303 4.57 -14.56 25.03
N GLY A 304 4.78 -13.61 24.13
CA GLY A 304 5.95 -12.74 24.18
C GLY A 304 5.97 -11.63 23.13
N HIS A 305 6.85 -10.66 23.37
CA HIS A 305 7.11 -9.55 22.45
C HIS A 305 7.74 -10.07 21.15
N ILE A 306 7.19 -9.66 20.01
CA ILE A 306 7.73 -9.96 18.68
C ILE A 306 8.13 -8.62 18.03
N PRO A 307 9.42 -8.33 17.87
CA PRO A 307 9.86 -7.05 17.31
C PRO A 307 9.44 -6.87 15.84
N TYR A 308 9.36 -5.62 15.39
CA TYR A 308 9.14 -5.29 13.98
C TYR A 308 10.38 -5.66 13.15
N ASP A 309 10.16 -6.28 11.98
CA ASP A 309 11.24 -6.55 11.04
C ASP A 309 11.49 -5.40 10.04
N PHE A 310 12.48 -4.56 10.35
CA PHE A 310 12.92 -3.51 9.41
C PHE A 310 13.76 -4.04 8.24
N ALA A 311 14.34 -5.24 8.35
CA ALA A 311 15.17 -5.80 7.30
C ALA A 311 14.34 -6.32 6.12
N MET A 312 13.07 -6.64 6.38
CA MET A 312 12.10 -7.25 5.46
C MET A 312 12.47 -8.68 5.03
N ASP A 313 13.10 -9.43 5.93
CA ASP A 313 13.46 -10.83 5.74
C ASP A 313 12.30 -11.75 6.14
N TYR A 314 11.36 -11.95 5.20
CA TYR A 314 10.14 -12.75 5.41
C TYR A 314 10.38 -14.24 5.75
N LYS A 315 11.64 -14.68 5.79
CA LYS A 315 12.05 -16.04 6.11
C LYS A 315 12.45 -16.21 7.58
N ASP A 316 12.75 -15.12 8.28
CA ASP A 316 13.09 -15.13 9.70
C ASP A 316 11.90 -14.70 10.55
N HIS A 317 11.14 -15.69 11.01
CA HIS A 317 9.97 -15.45 11.84
C HIS A 317 10.27 -14.92 13.24
N SER A 318 11.53 -14.64 13.63
CA SER A 318 11.87 -14.08 14.96
C SER A 318 11.44 -12.62 15.14
N LYS A 319 11.23 -11.91 14.02
CA LYS A 319 10.68 -10.55 13.95
C LYS A 319 9.69 -10.55 12.80
N LEU A 320 8.66 -9.72 12.87
CA LEU A 320 7.63 -9.71 11.83
C LEU A 320 7.35 -8.27 11.38
N PHE A 321 7.40 -8.00 10.08
CA PHE A 321 6.71 -6.85 9.51
C PHE A 321 5.23 -7.19 9.24
N CYS A 322 4.45 -6.20 8.80
CA CYS A 322 2.99 -6.34 8.77
C CYS A 322 2.51 -7.59 8.00
N SER A 323 3.04 -7.89 6.80
CA SER A 323 2.65 -9.05 6.00
C SER A 323 2.91 -10.40 6.69
N GLU A 324 3.99 -10.48 7.47
CA GLU A 324 4.42 -11.73 8.09
C GLU A 324 3.48 -12.22 9.19
N VAL A 325 2.67 -11.32 9.78
CA VAL A 325 1.70 -11.73 10.80
C VAL A 325 0.68 -12.73 10.25
N ALA A 326 0.34 -12.62 8.96
CA ALA A 326 -0.53 -13.56 8.27
C ALA A 326 0.26 -14.65 7.56
N SER A 327 1.34 -14.31 6.84
CA SER A 327 2.09 -15.32 6.05
C SER A 327 2.72 -16.39 6.94
N ALA A 328 3.39 -16.02 8.03
CA ALA A 328 3.99 -16.96 8.98
C ALA A 328 2.94 -17.84 9.65
N ALA A 329 1.76 -17.26 9.96
CA ALA A 329 0.68 -17.97 10.60
C ALA A 329 0.03 -19.00 9.67
N TYR A 330 -0.19 -18.68 8.39
CA TYR A 330 -0.71 -19.62 7.41
C TYR A 330 0.32 -20.68 6.99
N GLU A 331 1.59 -20.30 6.87
CA GLU A 331 2.70 -21.21 6.55
C GLU A 331 2.80 -22.36 7.57
N GLN A 332 2.60 -22.06 8.86
CA GLN A 332 2.56 -23.06 9.94
C GLN A 332 1.54 -24.18 9.70
N PHE A 333 0.50 -23.92 8.89
CA PHE A 333 -0.56 -24.88 8.54
C PHE A 333 -0.53 -25.27 7.04
N GLY A 334 0.58 -25.04 6.34
CA GLY A 334 0.79 -25.51 4.97
C GLY A 334 0.06 -24.70 3.89
N VAL A 335 -0.38 -23.47 4.20
CA VAL A 335 -0.91 -22.51 3.23
C VAL A 335 0.16 -21.45 2.98
N HIS A 336 0.72 -21.41 1.78
CA HIS A 336 1.79 -20.49 1.41
C HIS A 336 1.21 -19.32 0.61
N LEU A 337 0.80 -18.26 1.31
CA LEU A 337 0.36 -17.01 0.70
C LEU A 337 1.55 -16.24 0.08
N TRP A 338 1.24 -15.20 -0.70
CA TRP A 338 2.17 -14.47 -1.57
C TRP A 338 2.73 -15.33 -2.71
N ALA A 339 1.83 -15.95 -3.48
CA ALA A 339 2.22 -16.78 -4.63
C ALA A 339 3.09 -16.02 -5.67
N GLY A 340 2.89 -14.70 -5.81
CA GLY A 340 3.71 -13.80 -6.63
C GLY A 340 4.43 -12.75 -5.78
N ILE A 341 5.68 -13.01 -5.39
CA ILE A 341 6.46 -12.11 -4.51
C ILE A 341 6.91 -10.85 -5.26
N SER A 342 6.74 -9.68 -4.63
CA SER A 342 7.23 -8.41 -5.12
C SER A 342 8.75 -8.30 -5.13
N HIS A 343 9.24 -7.59 -6.14
CA HIS A 343 10.65 -7.24 -6.30
C HIS A 343 10.79 -5.73 -6.28
N ILE A 344 11.92 -5.25 -5.77
CA ILE A 344 12.28 -3.84 -5.72
C ILE A 344 13.62 -3.72 -6.44
N SER A 345 13.59 -3.52 -7.76
CA SER A 345 14.78 -3.54 -8.62
C SER A 345 15.46 -2.17 -8.75
N SER A 346 14.66 -1.10 -8.65
CA SER A 346 15.05 0.30 -8.84
C SER A 346 16.17 0.76 -7.90
N PRO A 347 17.35 1.18 -8.41
CA PRO A 347 18.52 1.48 -7.56
C PRO A 347 18.33 2.60 -6.54
N GLY A 348 17.69 3.70 -6.92
CA GLY A 348 17.43 4.85 -6.04
C GLY A 348 16.42 4.51 -4.96
N LEU A 349 15.33 3.82 -5.32
CA LEU A 349 14.38 3.28 -4.35
C LEU A 349 15.04 2.33 -3.34
N ARG A 350 15.87 1.38 -3.81
CA ARG A 350 16.62 0.48 -2.93
C ARG A 350 17.55 1.24 -1.99
N LYS A 351 18.22 2.29 -2.48
CA LYS A 351 19.06 3.18 -1.65
C LYS A 351 18.24 3.87 -0.56
N TRP A 352 17.07 4.39 -0.88
CA TRP A 352 16.18 5.05 0.07
C TRP A 352 15.65 4.08 1.13
N LEU A 353 15.11 2.93 0.73
CA LEU A 353 14.62 1.91 1.65
C LEU A 353 15.75 1.37 2.55
N SER A 354 16.94 1.16 1.99
CA SER A 354 18.13 0.79 2.76
C SER A 354 18.48 1.83 3.82
N ALA A 355 18.28 3.11 3.51
CA ALA A 355 18.49 4.20 4.45
C ALA A 355 17.50 4.20 5.64
N PHE A 356 16.36 3.50 5.51
CA PHE A 356 15.38 3.25 6.59
C PHE A 356 15.60 1.95 7.36
N GLY A 357 16.37 1.01 6.81
CA GLY A 357 16.68 -0.26 7.48
C GLY A 357 16.49 -1.51 6.62
N VAL A 358 15.86 -1.38 5.45
CA VAL A 358 15.55 -2.52 4.56
C VAL A 358 16.82 -3.15 4.02
N ARG A 359 16.90 -4.48 4.02
CA ARG A 359 18.05 -5.24 3.50
C ARG A 359 17.64 -6.24 2.43
N HIS A 360 16.39 -6.70 2.45
CA HIS A 360 15.84 -7.65 1.50
C HIS A 360 14.87 -6.92 0.55
N PHE A 361 15.06 -7.11 -0.75
CA PHE A 361 14.35 -6.40 -1.83
C PHE A 361 13.50 -7.32 -2.71
N GLU A 362 13.37 -8.56 -2.27
CA GLU A 362 12.37 -9.52 -2.71
C GLU A 362 11.55 -9.80 -1.45
N THR A 363 10.30 -9.36 -1.42
CA THR A 363 9.52 -9.35 -0.16
C THR A 363 8.01 -9.37 -0.39
N GLN A 364 7.28 -9.63 0.69
CA GLN A 364 5.84 -9.78 0.72
C GLN A 364 5.15 -8.41 0.83
N GLU A 365 4.97 -7.71 -0.29
CA GLU A 365 4.28 -6.41 -0.27
C GLU A 365 2.78 -6.59 0.06
N PRO A 366 2.16 -5.73 0.88
CA PRO A 366 0.73 -5.84 1.21
C PRO A 366 -0.19 -5.89 0.00
N SER A 367 0.18 -5.19 -1.08
CA SER A 367 -0.61 -5.16 -2.32
C SER A 367 -0.55 -6.48 -3.10
N ASP A 368 0.47 -7.32 -2.90
CA ASP A 368 0.59 -8.61 -3.58
C ASP A 368 -0.58 -9.55 -3.27
N LEU A 369 -1.18 -9.42 -2.07
CA LEU A 369 -2.31 -10.24 -1.66
C LEU A 369 -3.57 -10.03 -2.51
N GLU A 370 -3.74 -8.87 -3.13
CA GLU A 370 -4.84 -8.68 -4.08
C GLU A 370 -4.73 -9.64 -5.26
N TYR A 371 -3.50 -9.93 -5.69
CA TYR A 371 -3.18 -10.77 -6.83
C TYR A 371 -2.98 -12.25 -6.46
N ASP A 372 -2.94 -12.59 -5.16
CA ASP A 372 -2.79 -13.99 -4.74
C ASP A 372 -4.03 -14.82 -5.11
N PRO A 373 -3.91 -15.89 -5.91
CA PRO A 373 -5.05 -16.71 -6.34
C PRO A 373 -5.70 -17.52 -5.21
N GLN A 374 -5.07 -17.60 -4.04
CA GLN A 374 -5.63 -18.31 -2.89
C GLN A 374 -6.61 -17.44 -2.09
N LEU A 375 -6.72 -16.15 -2.41
CA LEU A 375 -7.56 -15.19 -1.69
C LEU A 375 -8.67 -14.65 -2.57
N VAL A 376 -9.84 -14.36 -2.00
CA VAL A 376 -10.89 -13.57 -2.63
C VAL A 376 -10.94 -12.18 -2.02
N VAL A 377 -11.37 -11.19 -2.82
CA VAL A 377 -11.77 -9.89 -2.29
C VAL A 377 -13.23 -9.98 -1.86
N VAL A 378 -13.51 -9.92 -0.56
CA VAL A 378 -14.87 -9.96 -0.01
C VAL A 378 -15.53 -8.58 -0.05
N GLY A 379 -14.74 -7.52 0.11
CA GLY A 379 -15.23 -6.17 0.05
C GLY A 379 -14.12 -5.14 0.18
N GLU A 380 -14.42 -3.92 -0.23
CA GLU A 380 -13.47 -2.82 -0.18
C GLU A 380 -14.15 -1.49 0.15
N TRP A 381 -13.55 -0.72 1.05
CA TRP A 381 -14.01 0.62 1.43
C TRP A 381 -13.23 1.69 0.68
N ARG A 382 -13.97 2.50 -0.06
CA ARG A 382 -13.51 3.64 -0.85
C ARG A 382 -14.34 4.87 -0.48
N ASP A 383 -13.88 5.62 0.51
CA ASP A 383 -14.43 6.95 0.77
C ASP A 383 -13.83 7.95 -0.21
N GLN A 384 -14.66 8.80 -0.83
CA GLN A 384 -14.22 9.70 -1.89
C GLN A 384 -13.17 10.72 -1.40
N ALA A 385 -13.32 11.22 -0.16
CA ALA A 385 -12.40 12.21 0.38
C ALA A 385 -11.04 11.60 0.71
N THR A 386 -11.03 10.41 1.33
CA THR A 386 -9.77 9.71 1.61
C THR A 386 -9.11 9.14 0.35
N LEU A 387 -9.90 8.77 -0.66
CA LEU A 387 -9.40 8.35 -1.97
C LEU A 387 -8.67 9.51 -2.68
N LYS A 388 -9.22 10.73 -2.64
CA LYS A 388 -8.55 11.92 -3.17
C LYS A 388 -7.19 12.13 -2.48
N GLN A 389 -7.17 11.99 -1.16
CA GLN A 389 -5.93 12.10 -0.39
C GLN A 389 -4.90 11.02 -0.79
N ASP A 390 -5.33 9.77 -0.98
CA ASP A 390 -4.46 8.66 -1.41
C ASP A 390 -3.81 8.96 -2.76
N HIS A 391 -4.58 9.45 -3.74
CA HIS A 391 -4.06 9.83 -5.06
C HIS A 391 -3.00 10.92 -4.97
N TYR A 392 -3.18 11.91 -4.09
CA TYR A 392 -2.23 13.00 -3.93
C TYR A 392 -0.96 12.49 -3.25
N ASP A 393 -1.11 11.70 -2.19
CA ASP A 393 0.02 11.09 -1.47
C ASP A 393 0.85 10.22 -2.42
N ASN A 394 0.20 9.43 -3.28
CA ASN A 394 0.85 8.58 -4.26
C ASN A 394 1.56 9.39 -5.35
N ALA A 395 0.92 10.42 -5.91
CA ALA A 395 1.55 11.29 -6.91
C ALA A 395 2.78 12.03 -6.35
N ALA A 396 2.71 12.52 -5.11
CA ALA A 396 3.85 13.15 -4.43
C ALA A 396 5.00 12.16 -4.19
N THR A 397 4.68 10.94 -3.76
CA THR A 397 5.69 9.87 -3.57
C THR A 397 6.31 9.45 -4.89
N GLU A 398 5.55 9.30 -5.98
CA GLU A 398 6.08 8.91 -7.28
C GLU A 398 7.12 9.91 -7.80
N VAL A 399 6.85 11.22 -7.74
CA VAL A 399 7.82 12.23 -8.20
C VAL A 399 9.04 12.34 -7.29
N MET A 400 8.91 11.96 -6.02
CA MET A 400 10.05 11.77 -5.12
C MET A 400 10.89 10.56 -5.55
N LEU A 401 10.26 9.42 -5.90
CA LEU A 401 10.95 8.23 -6.40
C LEU A 401 11.61 8.46 -7.77
N GLU A 402 10.98 9.21 -8.67
CA GLU A 402 11.63 9.69 -9.91
C GLU A 402 12.91 10.48 -9.61
N GLY A 403 12.91 11.23 -8.51
CA GLY A 403 14.09 11.93 -7.98
C GLY A 403 15.16 10.98 -7.47
N ALA A 404 14.75 9.99 -6.68
CA ALA A 404 15.65 8.96 -6.16
C ALA A 404 16.42 8.27 -7.30
N GLU A 405 15.75 7.94 -8.40
CA GLU A 405 16.38 7.34 -9.59
C GLU A 405 17.35 8.29 -10.30
N LYS A 406 17.15 9.60 -10.19
CA LYS A 406 18.07 10.63 -10.71
C LYS A 406 19.20 10.94 -9.74
N GLY A 407 19.25 10.28 -8.57
CA GLY A 407 20.30 10.41 -7.57
C GLY A 407 19.95 11.29 -6.37
N ASP A 408 18.69 11.74 -6.22
CA ASP A 408 18.27 12.46 -5.02
C ASP A 408 18.50 11.59 -3.78
N GLU A 409 19.12 12.15 -2.75
CA GLU A 409 19.37 11.45 -1.49
C GLU A 409 18.43 11.93 -0.38
N LEU A 410 18.13 11.01 0.54
CA LEU A 410 17.52 11.35 1.83
C LEU A 410 18.61 11.92 2.73
N HIS A 411 18.48 13.20 3.03
CA HIS A 411 19.44 13.91 3.85
C HIS A 411 18.97 13.93 5.31
N TYR A 412 19.88 14.28 6.20
CA TYR A 412 19.53 14.64 7.57
C TYR A 412 20.49 15.71 8.06
N GLN A 413 20.03 16.51 9.01
CA GLN A 413 20.88 17.53 9.64
C GLN A 413 21.82 16.82 10.62
N TRP A 414 23.08 16.63 10.22
CA TRP A 414 24.08 15.87 10.98
C TRP A 414 24.24 16.35 12.44
N TYR A 415 24.07 17.65 12.69
CA TYR A 415 24.16 18.23 14.03
C TYR A 415 23.00 17.84 14.96
N LEU A 416 21.88 17.29 14.44
CA LEU A 416 20.79 16.75 15.25
C LEU A 416 21.05 15.31 15.70
N LEU A 417 22.09 14.64 15.18
CA LEU A 417 22.38 13.25 15.48
C LEU A 417 22.57 12.96 16.98
N PRO A 418 23.25 13.81 17.78
CA PRO A 418 23.37 13.59 19.22
C PRO A 418 22.03 13.65 19.94
N LEU A 419 21.15 14.57 19.54
CA LEU A 419 19.79 14.66 20.09
C LEU A 419 18.97 13.41 19.72
N ALA A 420 18.99 13.02 18.46
CA ALA A 420 18.30 11.81 17.99
C ALA A 420 18.79 10.54 18.70
N ARG A 421 20.10 10.42 18.97
CA ARG A 421 20.67 9.31 19.74
C ARG A 421 20.22 9.29 21.21
N MET A 422 20.08 10.45 21.85
CA MET A 422 19.48 10.53 23.18
C MET A 422 18.01 10.11 23.18
N VAL A 423 17.23 10.59 22.20
CA VAL A 423 15.83 10.17 22.02
C VAL A 423 15.73 8.67 21.75
N LYS A 424 16.66 8.09 20.98
CA LYS A 424 16.74 6.65 20.76
C LYS A 424 17.04 5.91 22.07
N GLY A 425 17.97 6.39 22.87
CA GLY A 425 18.24 5.84 24.21
C GLY A 425 17.01 5.87 25.11
N TYR A 426 16.25 6.97 25.10
CA TYR A 426 14.97 7.06 25.81
C TYR A 426 13.93 6.08 25.27
N SER A 427 13.86 5.89 23.95
CA SER A 427 12.98 4.91 23.31
C SER A 427 13.30 3.49 23.76
N VAL A 428 14.58 3.12 23.87
CA VAL A 428 15.01 1.82 24.42
C VAL A 428 14.51 1.62 25.84
N VAL A 429 14.60 2.66 26.69
CA VAL A 429 14.07 2.58 28.06
C VAL A 429 12.55 2.36 28.06
N LEU A 430 11.80 3.07 27.22
CA LEU A 430 10.35 2.89 27.11
C LEU A 430 9.97 1.47 26.64
N ASN A 431 10.69 0.95 25.64
CA ASN A 431 10.44 -0.39 25.10
C ASN A 431 10.67 -1.48 26.16
N LEU A 432 11.66 -1.30 27.06
CA LEU A 432 11.86 -2.21 28.21
C LEU A 432 10.65 -2.25 29.17
N PHE A 433 9.82 -1.21 29.17
CA PHE A 433 8.56 -1.15 29.92
C PHE A 433 7.32 -1.42 29.04
N GLY A 434 7.51 -1.96 27.83
CA GLY A 434 6.42 -2.28 26.90
C GLY A 434 5.70 -1.06 26.34
N LYS A 435 6.34 0.11 26.30
CA LYS A 435 5.77 1.36 25.76
C LYS A 435 6.46 1.79 24.48
N PRO A 436 5.73 2.31 23.47
CA PRO A 436 6.33 2.85 22.25
C PRO A 436 7.26 4.03 22.57
N GLY A 437 8.46 3.99 22.01
CA GLY A 437 9.38 5.13 22.00
C GLY A 437 9.19 6.07 20.81
N PRO A 438 9.62 7.34 20.89
CA PRO A 438 9.56 8.28 19.76
C PRO A 438 10.38 7.86 18.53
N ILE A 439 11.45 7.06 18.73
CA ILE A 439 12.16 6.40 17.64
C ILE A 439 11.87 4.91 17.72
N PRO A 440 11.31 4.30 16.67
CA PRO A 440 10.93 2.90 16.64
C PRO A 440 12.03 1.93 17.10
N GLU A 441 11.65 0.80 17.72
CA GLU A 441 12.59 -0.16 18.32
C GLU A 441 13.72 -0.60 17.38
N GLY A 442 13.37 -1.00 16.15
CA GLY A 442 14.34 -1.45 15.15
C GLY A 442 15.01 -0.34 14.33
N MET A 443 14.60 0.92 14.50
CA MET A 443 15.09 2.04 13.69
C MET A 443 16.28 2.75 14.36
N SER A 444 17.32 3.09 13.59
CA SER A 444 18.45 3.88 14.08
C SER A 444 18.10 5.37 14.20
N ALA A 445 18.91 6.12 14.96
CA ALA A 445 18.73 7.57 15.07
C ALA A 445 18.90 8.28 13.71
N THR A 446 19.80 7.79 12.87
CA THR A 446 20.01 8.31 11.51
C THR A 446 18.80 8.04 10.61
N ALA A 447 18.28 6.81 10.63
CA ALA A 447 17.10 6.43 9.86
C ALA A 447 15.86 7.23 10.28
N ALA A 448 15.71 7.53 11.58
CA ALA A 448 14.64 8.38 12.08
C ALA A 448 14.73 9.81 11.52
N LEU A 449 15.92 10.41 11.50
CA LEU A 449 16.11 11.75 10.92
C LEU A 449 15.87 11.78 9.40
N ARG A 450 16.25 10.71 8.68
CA ARG A 450 15.93 10.58 7.25
C ARG A 450 14.44 10.44 6.99
N THR A 451 13.73 9.74 7.87
CA THR A 451 12.26 9.61 7.79
C THR A 451 11.61 10.97 7.95
N GLN A 452 12.09 11.79 8.89
CA GLN A 452 11.64 13.18 9.05
C GLN A 452 11.92 14.05 7.80
N ASP A 453 13.07 13.87 7.14
CA ASP A 453 13.37 14.56 5.89
C ASP A 453 12.43 14.12 4.76
N TYR A 454 12.16 12.81 4.65
CA TYR A 454 11.17 12.28 3.71
C TYR A 454 9.79 12.89 3.93
N ASP A 455 9.28 12.84 5.17
CA ASP A 455 7.97 13.36 5.54
C ASP A 455 7.85 14.86 5.26
N LYS A 456 8.91 15.63 5.57
CA LYS A 456 8.96 17.07 5.31
C LYS A 456 8.92 17.39 3.82
N ARG A 457 9.68 16.64 3.00
CA ARG A 457 9.68 16.81 1.54
C ARG A 457 8.33 16.45 0.94
N HIS A 458 7.77 15.31 1.34
CA HIS A 458 6.45 14.84 0.91
C HIS A 458 5.39 15.89 1.22
N LYS A 459 5.34 16.38 2.47
CA LYS A 459 4.41 17.45 2.87
C LYS A 459 4.57 18.73 2.03
N ALA A 460 5.80 19.17 1.78
CA ALA A 460 6.05 20.38 0.99
C ALA A 460 5.55 20.25 -0.46
N ILE A 461 5.67 19.05 -1.05
CA ILE A 461 5.12 18.74 -2.37
C ILE A 461 3.59 18.72 -2.31
N MET A 462 3.01 18.04 -1.32
CA MET A 462 1.56 17.92 -1.12
C MET A 462 0.85 19.26 -0.95
N ASP A 463 1.42 20.16 -0.15
CA ASP A 463 0.85 21.49 0.10
C ASP A 463 0.76 22.29 -1.21
N ARG A 464 1.75 22.16 -2.11
CA ARG A 464 1.78 22.84 -3.42
C ARG A 464 0.92 22.12 -4.47
N LEU A 465 0.98 20.79 -4.52
CA LEU A 465 0.18 19.95 -5.39
C LEU A 465 -1.31 20.24 -5.19
N SER A 466 -1.73 20.39 -3.93
CA SER A 466 -3.13 20.68 -3.60
C SER A 466 -3.60 21.99 -4.22
N LEU A 467 -2.81 23.06 -4.11
CA LEU A 467 -3.14 24.35 -4.73
C LEU A 467 -3.21 24.25 -6.26
N LYS A 468 -2.29 23.50 -6.87
CA LYS A 468 -2.24 23.30 -8.33
C LYS A 468 -3.42 22.49 -8.83
N ALA A 469 -3.81 21.45 -8.11
CA ALA A 469 -4.94 20.62 -8.50
C ALA A 469 -6.28 21.36 -8.36
N GLU A 470 -6.45 22.20 -7.32
CA GLU A 470 -7.61 23.08 -7.21
C GLU A 470 -7.64 24.14 -8.33
N LYS A 471 -6.49 24.71 -8.68
CA LYS A 471 -6.38 25.61 -9.84
C LYS A 471 -6.73 24.89 -11.15
N PHE A 472 -6.21 23.68 -11.37
CA PHE A 472 -6.56 22.87 -12.53
C PHE A 472 -8.07 22.67 -12.60
N LYS A 473 -8.71 22.31 -11.49
CA LYS A 473 -10.15 22.11 -11.42
C LYS A 473 -10.93 23.38 -11.73
N ALA A 474 -10.50 24.53 -11.21
CA ALA A 474 -11.12 25.82 -11.50
C ALA A 474 -10.99 26.21 -12.98
N ASP A 475 -9.82 25.96 -13.59
CA ASP A 475 -9.54 26.34 -14.98
C ASP A 475 -10.21 25.38 -15.99
N ASN A 476 -10.43 24.11 -15.63
CA ASN A 476 -10.89 23.07 -16.56
C ASN A 476 -12.30 22.54 -16.28
N GLY A 477 -12.86 22.76 -15.09
CA GLY A 477 -14.20 22.31 -14.70
C GLY A 477 -14.28 20.87 -14.17
N TYR A 478 -13.17 20.15 -14.05
CA TYR A 478 -13.09 18.77 -13.54
C TYR A 478 -11.78 18.54 -12.78
N ALA A 479 -11.74 17.54 -11.89
CA ALA A 479 -10.52 17.25 -11.12
C ALA A 479 -9.42 16.67 -12.04
N PRO A 480 -8.13 16.98 -11.81
CA PRO A 480 -7.07 16.42 -12.65
C PRO A 480 -7.07 14.88 -12.55
N PRO A 481 -7.11 14.16 -13.69
CA PRO A 481 -6.91 12.71 -13.67
C PRO A 481 -5.50 12.37 -13.20
N TYR A 482 -5.25 11.13 -12.77
CA TYR A 482 -3.99 10.77 -12.11
C TYR A 482 -2.73 11.16 -12.91
N TRP A 483 -2.71 10.98 -14.24
CA TRP A 483 -1.55 11.36 -15.06
C TRP A 483 -1.28 12.87 -15.07
N GLU A 484 -2.33 13.70 -15.06
CA GLU A 484 -2.19 15.16 -14.89
C GLU A 484 -1.77 15.50 -13.46
N LEU A 485 -2.30 14.79 -12.46
CA LEU A 485 -1.90 14.97 -11.06
C LEU A 485 -0.40 14.71 -10.86
N VAL A 486 0.16 13.68 -11.47
CA VAL A 486 1.61 13.40 -11.46
C VAL A 486 2.40 14.52 -12.16
N LYS A 487 1.94 15.04 -13.30
CA LYS A 487 2.57 16.21 -13.94
C LYS A 487 2.58 17.44 -13.03
N LEU A 488 1.45 17.73 -12.37
CA LEU A 488 1.34 18.81 -11.39
C LEU A 488 2.26 18.57 -10.19
N ALA A 489 2.41 17.32 -9.75
CA ALA A 489 3.31 16.93 -8.65
C ALA A 489 4.78 17.17 -9.01
N ARG A 490 5.19 16.94 -10.28
CA ARG A 490 6.55 17.25 -10.75
C ARG A 490 6.84 18.75 -10.63
N VAL A 491 5.91 19.59 -11.07
CA VAL A 491 6.03 21.05 -10.93
C VAL A 491 6.04 21.45 -9.44
N ALA A 492 5.17 20.85 -8.63
CA ALA A 492 5.11 21.10 -7.19
C ALA A 492 6.45 20.78 -6.49
N LYS A 493 7.09 19.68 -6.88
CA LYS A 493 8.43 19.29 -6.40
C LYS A 493 9.49 20.32 -6.76
N GLU A 494 9.59 20.72 -8.01
CA GLU A 494 10.58 21.72 -8.45
C GLU A 494 10.45 23.03 -7.68
N GLU A 495 9.21 23.50 -7.48
CA GLU A 495 8.98 24.72 -6.72
C GLU A 495 9.31 24.50 -5.23
N ALA A 496 8.99 23.34 -4.65
CA ALA A 496 9.31 22.97 -3.26
C ALA A 496 10.81 23.00 -2.99
N GLU A 497 11.61 22.63 -3.98
CA GLU A 497 13.07 22.64 -3.91
C GLU A 497 13.67 24.03 -4.12
N LYS A 498 13.12 24.84 -5.03
CA LYS A 498 13.56 26.25 -5.24
C LYS A 498 13.24 27.19 -4.08
N GLY A 499 12.28 26.81 -3.23
CA GLY A 499 11.91 27.57 -2.03
C GLY A 499 12.75 27.26 -0.79
N LYS A 500 13.76 26.40 -0.91
CA LYS A 500 14.82 26.18 0.09
C LYS A 500 15.96 27.16 -0.14
#